data_AF-A0A6A6E3K4-F1
#
_entry.id   AF-A0A6A6E3K4-F1
#
_cell.length_a   1.000
_cell.length_b   1.000
_cell.length_c   1.000
_cell.angle_alpha   90.00
_cell.angle_beta   90.00
_cell.angle_gamma   90.00
#
_symmetry.space_group_name_H-M   'P 1'
#
loop_
_entity.id
_entity.type
_entity.pdbx_description
1 polymer ?
#
loop_
_entity_poly.entity_id
_entity_poly.type
_entity_poly.pdbx_seq_one_letter_code
_entity_poly.pdbx_strand_id
1 'polypeptide(L)' 'MLMVGCPVMLLRNLDTAKGLCNGTRLLVKLISRHVVFVLIWIGPGLSWSSC' A
#
# COMPACT_ATOMS: atom_id res chain seq x y z
N MET A 1 -2.32 -13.35 6.19
CA MET A 1 -2.76 -12.48 7.30
C MET A 1 -2.20 -11.09 7.04
N LEU A 2 -3.03 -10.04 7.09
CA LEU A 2 -2.57 -8.66 6.88
C LEU A 2 -1.89 -8.15 8.15
N MET A 3 -0.68 -7.60 8.05
CA MET A 3 0.07 -7.04 9.18
C MET A 3 0.53 -5.61 8.87
N VAL A 4 0.81 -4.85 9.92
CA VAL A 4 1.43 -3.52 9.80
C VAL A 4 2.85 -3.67 9.25
N GLY A 5 3.22 -2.82 8.29
CA GLY A 5 4.52 -2.86 7.61
C GLY A 5 4.57 -3.74 6.36
N CYS A 6 3.50 -4.48 6.05
CA CYS A 6 3.44 -5.27 4.82
C CYS A 6 3.08 -4.38 3.61
N PRO A 7 3.79 -4.51 2.47
CA PRO A 7 3.39 -3.86 1.24
C PRO A 7 2.14 -4.54 0.67
N VAL A 8 1.20 -3.72 0.20
CA VAL A 8 -0.04 -4.16 -0.46
C VAL A 8 -0.24 -3.38 -1.76
N MET A 9 -1.01 -3.94 -2.69
CA MET A 9 -1.29 -3.29 -3.97
C MET A 9 -2.79 -3.08 -4.14
N LEU A 10 -3.16 -1.92 -4.71
CA LEU A 10 -4.53 -1.68 -5.12
C LEU A 10 -4.91 -2.60 -6.29
N LEU A 11 -6.01 -3.32 -6.12
CA LEU A 11 -6.60 -4.17 -7.16
C LEU A 11 -7.74 -3.48 -7.91
N ARG A 12 -8.23 -2.35 -7.38
CA ARG A 12 -9.26 -1.51 -7.99
C ARG A 12 -8.83 -0.05 -7.97
N ASN A 13 -9.22 0.69 -9.00
CA ASN A 13 -9.04 2.14 -9.05
C ASN A 13 -9.92 2.77 -7.99
N LEU A 14 -9.31 3.57 -7.11
CA LEU A 14 -10.03 4.32 -6.08
C LEU A 14 -10.10 5.81 -6.46
N ASP A 15 -8.96 6.38 -6.84
CA ASP A 15 -8.86 7.77 -7.26
C ASP A 15 -7.67 7.91 -8.22
N THR A 16 -7.95 7.76 -9.52
CA THR A 16 -6.94 7.84 -10.56
C THR A 16 -6.30 9.23 -10.64
N ALA A 17 -7.03 10.30 -10.31
CA ALA A 17 -6.50 11.66 -10.32
C ALA A 17 -5.43 11.87 -9.23
N LYS A 18 -5.53 11.14 -8.11
CA LYS A 18 -4.54 11.15 -7.02
C LYS A 18 -3.50 10.01 -7.10
N GLY A 19 -3.45 9.27 -8.21
CA GLY A 19 -2.50 8.16 -8.38
C GLY A 19 -2.84 6.89 -7.58
N LEU A 20 -4.08 6.75 -7.12
CA LEU A 20 -4.62 5.56 -6.46
C LEU A 20 -5.33 4.66 -7.48
N CYS A 21 -4.54 4.07 -8.37
CA CYS A 21 -5.01 3.18 -9.42
C CYS A 21 -4.56 1.72 -9.17
N ASN A 22 -5.03 0.82 -10.02
CA ASN A 22 -4.60 -0.57 -10.03
C ASN A 22 -3.08 -0.67 -10.14
N GLY A 23 -2.48 -1.44 -9.24
CA GLY A 23 -1.03 -1.62 -9.16
C GLY A 23 -0.30 -0.55 -8.34
N THR A 24 -0.99 0.47 -7.81
CA THR A 24 -0.38 1.38 -6.83
C THR A 24 0.05 0.58 -5.61
N ARG A 25 1.35 0.67 -5.30
CA ARG A 25 1.96 0.06 -4.12
C ARG A 25 1.68 0.93 -2.91
N LEU A 26 1.28 0.30 -1.82
CA LEU A 26 0.90 0.93 -0.58
C LEU A 26 1.60 0.22 0.58
N LEU A 27 1.95 0.95 1.62
CA LEU A 27 2.48 0.37 2.86
C LEU A 27 1.44 0.48 3.97
N VAL A 28 1.12 -0.65 4.61
CA VAL A 28 0.17 -0.67 5.74
C VAL A 28 0.81 -0.02 6.97
N LYS A 29 0.20 1.06 7.47
CA LYS A 29 0.60 1.76 8.70
C LYS A 29 -0.21 1.30 9.91
N LEU A 30 -1.51 1.04 9.72
CA LEU A 30 -2.45 0.71 10.79
C LEU A 30 -3.64 -0.06 10.21
N ILE A 31 -4.14 -1.03 10.98
CA ILE A 31 -5.29 -1.85 10.60
C ILE A 31 -6.36 -1.65 11.67
N SER A 32 -7.55 -1.24 11.25
CA SER A 32 -8.75 -1.18 12.06
C SER A 32 -9.80 -2.14 11.48
N ARG A 33 -10.90 -2.37 12.20
CA ARG A 33 -11.89 -3.41 11.90
C ARG A 33 -12.48 -3.32 10.48
N HIS A 34 -12.58 -2.12 9.91
CA HIS A 34 -13.10 -1.89 8.56
C HIS A 34 -12.29 -0.87 7.74
N VAL A 35 -11.14 -0.42 8.27
CA VAL A 35 -10.33 0.64 7.65
C VAL A 35 -8.87 0.26 7.77
N VAL A 36 -8.13 0.38 6.67
CA VAL A 36 -6.67 0.19 6.66
C VAL A 36 -6.05 1.54 6.32
N PHE A 37 -5.22 2.04 7.23
CA PHE A 37 -4.42 3.22 6.99
C PHE A 37 -3.16 2.82 6.23
N VAL A 38 -2.98 3.45 5.08
CA VAL A 38 -1.93 3.14 4.12
C VAL A 38 -1.20 4.40 3.68
N LEU A 39 0.08 4.27 3.39
CA LEU A 39 0.87 5.30 2.74
C LEU A 39 1.10 4.92 1.28
N ILE A 40 1.03 5.90 0.38
CA ILE A 40 1.35 5.70 -1.04
C ILE A 40 2.85 5.45 -1.13
N TRP A 41 3.21 4.23 -1.56
CA TRP A 41 4.61 3.83 -1.70
C TRP A 41 5.11 4.13 -3.11
N ILE A 42 5.59 5.35 -3.31
CA ILE A 42 6.30 5.76 -4.52
C ILE A 42 7.78 5.43 -4.29
N GLY A 43 8.17 4.16 -4.46
CA GLY A 43 9.53 3.75 -4.13
C GLY A 43 10.56 4.22 -5.17
N PRO A 44 11.73 4.78 -4.77
CA PRO A 44 12.95 4.54 -5.52
C PRO A 44 13.34 3.06 -5.33
N GLY A 45 13.90 2.43 -6.36
CA GLY A 45 14.14 0.98 -6.44
C GLY A 45 15.14 0.40 -5.43
N LEU A 46 14.85 0.45 -4.13
CA LEU A 46 15.62 -0.26 -3.11
C LEU A 46 14.93 -1.58 -2.72
N SER A 47 15.74 -2.62 -2.86
CA SER A 47 15.55 -3.99 -2.42
C SER A 47 14.94 -4.08 -1.02
N TRP A 48 13.77 -4.70 -0.93
CA TRP A 48 13.31 -5.33 0.31
C TRP A 48 14.11 -6.62 0.51
N SER A 49 15.29 -6.49 1.09
CA SER A 49 16.16 -7.60 1.46
C SER A 49 16.27 -7.65 2.98
N SER A 50 15.16 -7.81 3.72
CA SER A 50 15.15 -8.13 5.18
C SER A 50 13.75 -8.19 5.84
N CYS A 51 12.68 -8.51 5.11
CA CYS A 51 11.45 -9.03 5.71
C CYS A 51 11.11 -10.36 5.07
#